data_AF-A0A2S1PMN7-F1
#
_entry.id   AF-A0A2S1PMN7-F1
#
_cell.length_a   1.000
_cell.length_b   1.000
_cell.length_c   1.000
_cell.angle_alpha   90.00
_cell.angle_beta   90.00
_cell.angle_gamma   90.00
#
_symmetry.space_group_name_H-M   'P 1'
#
loop_
_entity.id
_entity.type
_entity.pdbx_description
1 polymer ?
#
loop_
_entity_poly.entity_id
_entity_poly.type
_entity_poly.pdbx_seq_one_letter_code
_entity_poly.pdbx_strand_id
1 'polypeptide(L)' 'MRKFRFPDIDITGMWVVAVGAWFHIVARLVRKQPVMAIQLAELIAVVMVIVGGYKILNKWLADIERKERQHDENGDA' A
#
# COMPACT_ATOMS: atom_id res chain seq x y z
N MET A 1 41.81 11.60 17.92
CA MET A 1 40.71 10.64 17.69
C MET A 1 39.56 11.40 17.01
N ARG A 2 39.27 11.13 15.73
CA ARG A 2 38.17 11.80 15.02
C ARG A 2 36.84 11.25 15.56
N LYS A 3 36.11 12.08 16.29
CA LYS A 3 34.75 11.76 16.78
C LYS A 3 33.84 11.71 15.56
N PHE A 4 33.52 10.51 15.08
CA PHE A 4 32.59 10.28 13.99
C PHE A 4 31.20 10.70 14.50
N ARG A 5 30.84 11.98 14.31
CA ARG A 5 29.47 12.46 14.56
C ARG A 5 28.64 11.92 13.42
N PHE A 6 27.81 10.92 13.72
CA PHE A 6 26.75 10.53 12.78
C PHE A 6 25.93 11.80 12.48
N PRO A 7 25.74 12.14 11.19
CA PRO A 7 24.90 13.27 10.82
C PRO A 7 23.48 13.00 11.36
N ASP A 8 22.81 14.05 11.81
CA ASP A 8 21.42 13.95 12.25
C ASP A 8 20.59 13.39 11.09
N ILE A 9 20.14 12.15 11.25
CA ILE A 9 19.34 11.47 10.24
C ILE A 9 17.94 12.07 10.34
N ASP A 10 17.69 13.10 9.54
CA ASP A 10 16.35 13.66 9.37
C ASP A 10 15.35 12.57 8.97
N ILE A 11 14.06 12.84 9.18
CA ILE A 11 12.99 11.86 8.94
C ILE A 11 13.08 11.24 7.54
N THR A 12 13.47 12.04 6.54
CA THR A 12 13.73 11.59 5.16
C THR A 12 14.90 10.60 5.07
N GLY A 13 16.00 10.87 5.76
CA GLY A 13 17.15 9.96 5.81
C GLY A 13 16.79 8.64 6.49
N MET A 14 15.94 8.67 7.52
CA MET A 14 15.48 7.48 8.23
C MET A 14 14.58 6.62 7.31
N TRP A 15 13.72 7.25 6.51
CA TRP A 15 12.95 6.56 5.47
C TRP A 15 13.85 5.90 4.42
N VAL A 16 14.88 6.59 3.93
CA VAL A 16 15.82 6.02 2.96
C VAL A 16 16.53 4.79 3.52
N VAL A 17 16.99 4.85 4.77
CA VAL A 17 17.63 3.71 5.45
C VAL A 17 16.63 2.56 5.64
N ALA A 18 15.40 2.85 6.06
CA ALA A 18 14.36 1.84 6.25
C ALA A 18 14.01 1.13 4.92
N VAL A 19 13.86 1.88 3.84
CA VAL A 19 13.63 1.33 2.49
C VAL A 19 14.81 0.49 2.03
N GLY A 20 16.04 0.97 2.23
CA GLY A 20 17.25 0.21 1.89
C GLY A 20 17.36 -1.11 2.67
N ALA A 21 17.11 -1.08 3.97
CA ALA A 21 17.08 -2.27 4.82
C ALA A 21 15.98 -3.25 4.39
N TRP A 22 14.79 -2.74 4.05
CA TRP A 22 13.69 -3.54 3.53
C TRP A 22 14.08 -4.27 2.25
N PHE A 23 14.61 -3.56 1.25
CA PHE A 23 15.07 -4.19 0.00
C PHE A 23 16.15 -5.24 0.23
N HIS A 24 17.06 -5.02 1.18
CA HIS A 24 18.08 -5.99 1.52
C HIS A 24 17.48 -7.29 2.08
N ILE A 25 16.51 -7.18 2.99
CA ILE A 25 15.81 -8.33 3.57
C ILE A 25 15.04 -9.09 2.49
N VAL A 26 14.28 -8.38 1.65
CA VAL A 26 13.49 -8.99 0.57
C VAL A 26 14.41 -9.67 -0.44
N ALA A 27 15.48 -9.01 -0.89
CA ALA A 27 16.45 -9.60 -1.82
C ALA A 27 17.10 -10.85 -1.23
N ARG A 28 17.42 -10.84 0.08
CA ARG A 28 17.95 -12.00 0.78
C ARG A 28 16.94 -13.15 0.87
N LEU A 29 15.67 -12.84 1.13
CA LEU A 29 14.59 -13.81 1.17
C LEU A 29 14.38 -14.46 -0.21
N VAL A 30 14.24 -13.64 -1.26
CA VAL A 30 14.09 -14.10 -2.65
C VAL A 30 15.28 -14.95 -3.08
N ARG A 31 16.51 -14.54 -2.76
CA ARG A 31 17.72 -15.28 -3.15
C ARG A 31 17.84 -16.63 -2.44
N LYS A 32 17.46 -16.72 -1.15
CA LYS A 32 17.63 -17.94 -0.37
C LYS A 32 16.44 -18.89 -0.46
N GLN A 33 15.23 -18.36 -0.59
CA GLN A 33 13.97 -19.10 -0.55
C GLN A 33 12.97 -18.48 -1.57
N PRO A 34 13.23 -18.62 -2.88
CA PRO A 34 12.43 -17.96 -3.91
C PRO A 34 10.97 -18.40 -3.89
N VAL A 35 10.70 -19.68 -3.63
CA VAL A 35 9.34 -20.23 -3.57
C VAL A 35 8.51 -19.59 -2.47
N MET A 36 9.05 -19.45 -1.26
CA MET A 36 8.35 -18.77 -0.15
C MET A 36 8.12 -17.29 -0.44
N ALA A 37 9.06 -16.62 -1.11
CA ALA A 37 8.92 -15.22 -1.48
C ALA A 37 7.77 -15.02 -2.49
N ILE A 38 7.65 -15.90 -3.47
CA ILE A 38 6.55 -15.89 -4.45
C ILE A 38 5.22 -16.11 -3.73
N GLN A 39 5.13 -17.11 -2.85
CA GLN A 39 3.90 -17.41 -2.12
C GLN A 39 3.45 -16.24 -1.22
N LEU A 40 4.40 -15.56 -0.57
CA LEU A 40 4.11 -14.34 0.20
C LEU A 40 3.61 -13.21 -0.70
N ALA A 41 4.22 -13.02 -1.87
CA ALA A 41 3.80 -12.00 -2.83
C ALA A 41 2.39 -12.29 -3.39
N GLU A 42 2.08 -13.55 -3.69
CA GLU A 42 0.75 -13.99 -4.11
C GLU A 42 -0.30 -13.73 -3.03
N LEU A 43 0.01 -14.04 -1.76
CA LEU A 43 -0.89 -13.77 -0.64
C LEU A 43 -1.18 -12.27 -0.51
N ILE A 44 -0.14 -11.43 -0.59
CA ILE A 44 -0.30 -9.96 -0.54
C ILE A 44 -1.15 -9.48 -1.72
N ALA A 45 -0.92 -10.00 -2.93
CA ALA A 45 -1.67 -9.64 -4.11
C ALA A 45 -3.16 -9.99 -3.96
N VAL A 46 -3.48 -11.19 -3.47
CA VAL A 46 -4.87 -11.62 -3.22
C VAL A 46 -5.55 -10.69 -2.20
N VAL A 47 -4.87 -10.40 -1.08
CA VAL A 47 -5.41 -9.49 -0.06
C VAL A 47 -5.65 -8.09 -0.65
N MET A 48 -4.70 -7.55 -1.42
CA MET A 48 -4.86 -6.24 -2.06
C MET A 48 -6.01 -6.23 -3.07
N VAL A 49 -6.20 -7.29 -3.85
CA VAL A 49 -7.31 -7.39 -4.82
C VAL A 49 -8.64 -7.41 -4.09
N ILE A 50 -8.76 -8.18 -3.01
CA ILE A 50 -9.99 -8.24 -2.21
C ILE A 50 -10.29 -6.86 -1.62
N VAL A 51 -9.33 -6.27 -0.91
CA VAL A 51 -9.52 -4.96 -0.24
C VAL A 51 -9.77 -3.85 -1.25
N GLY A 52 -8.99 -3.80 -2.32
CA GLY A 52 -9.13 -2.82 -3.41
C GLY A 52 -10.47 -2.98 -4.13
N GLY A 53 -10.84 -4.22 -4.47
CA GLY A 53 -12.12 -4.55 -5.09
C GLY A 53 -13.30 -4.11 -4.25
N TYR A 54 -13.31 -4.43 -2.95
CA TYR A 54 -14.36 -3.97 -2.04
C TYR A 54 -14.43 -2.44 -1.95
N LYS A 55 -13.29 -1.74 -1.87
CA LYS A 55 -13.27 -0.27 -1.83
C LYS A 55 -13.83 0.36 -3.10
N ILE A 56 -13.51 -0.20 -4.27
CA ILE A 56 -14.02 0.27 -5.55
C ILE A 56 -15.53 0.04 -5.62
N LEU A 57 -15.98 -1.19 -5.34
CA LEU A 57 -17.41 -1.54 -5.35
C LEU A 57 -18.21 -0.65 -4.41
N ASN A 58 -17.71 -0.44 -3.18
CA ASN A 58 -18.38 0.40 -2.20
C ASN A 58 -18.47 1.87 -2.65
N LYS A 59 -17.42 2.37 -3.31
CA LYS A 59 -17.44 3.72 -3.88
C LYS A 59 -18.46 3.84 -5.01
N TRP A 60 -18.53 2.84 -5.89
CA TRP A 60 -19.50 2.83 -6.98
C TRP A 60 -20.94 2.78 -6.45
N LEU A 61 -21.19 1.96 -5.44
CA LEU A 61 -22.50 1.88 -4.80
C LEU A 61 -22.90 3.21 -4.18
N ALA A 62 -21.98 3.85 -3.45
CA ALA A 62 -22.21 5.17 -2.87
C ALA A 62 -22.44 6.26 -3.95
N ASP A 63 -21.76 6.17 -5.10
CA ASP A 63 -21.94 7.09 -6.21
C ASP A 63 -23.31 6.89 -6.90
N ILE A 64 -23.80 5.64 -7.02
CA ILE A 64 -25.15 5.34 -7.54
C ILE A 64 -26.22 5.88 -6.60
N GLU A 65 -26.12 5.61 -5.30
CA GLU A 65 -27.08 6.07 -4.28
C GLU A 65 -27.16 7.62 -4.21
N ARG A 66 -26.05 8.31 -4.49
CA ARG A 66 -26.05 9.78 -4.61
C ARG A 66 -26.76 10.25 -5.87
N LYS A 67 -26.57 9.55 -6.99
CA LYS A 67 -27.23 9.91 -8.27
C LYS A 67 -28.72 9.68 -8.22
N GLU A 68 -29.18 8.60 -7.59
CA GLU A 68 -30.61 8.33 -7.39
C GLU A 68 -31.27 9.42 -6.55
N ARG A 69 -30.70 9.78 -5.40
CA ARG A 69 -31.23 10.88 -4.57
C ARG A 69 -31.29 12.23 -5.30
N GLN A 70 -30.27 12.55 -6.10
CA GLN A 70 -30.27 13.79 -6.89
C GLN A 70 -31.29 13.79 -8.04
N HIS A 71 -31.60 12.61 -8.59
CA HIS A 71 -32.61 12.46 -9.63
C HIS A 71 -34.02 12.63 -9.05
N ASP A 72 -34.28 12.08 -7.87
CA ASP A 72 -35.56 12.24 -7.18
C ASP A 72 -35.78 13.70 -6.74
N GLU A 73 -34.77 14.36 -6.17
CA GLU A 73 -34.84 15.78 -5.80
C GLU A 73 -35.04 16.73 -7.00
N ASN A 74 -34.52 16.39 -8.19
CA ASN A 74 -34.68 17.20 -9.41
C ASN A 74 -35.91 16.83 -10.25
N GLY A 75 -36.49 15.63 -10.04
CA GLY A 75 -37.70 15.18 -10.72
C GLY A 75 -38.99 15.64 -10.04
N ASP A 76 -38.92 15.95 -8.75
CA ASP A 76 -40.02 16.48 -7.94
C ASP A 76 -40.06 18.04 -7.89
N ALA A 77 -39.17 18.72 -8.64
CA ALA A 77 -39.10 20.18 -8.79
C ALA A 77 -39.61 20.66 -10.16
#